data_AF-A0A948RGH3-F1
#
_entry.id   AF-A0A948RGH3-F1
#
_cell.length_a   1.000
_cell.length_b   1.000
_cell.length_c   1.000
_cell.angle_alpha   90.00
_cell.angle_beta   90.00
_cell.angle_gamma   90.00
#
_symmetry.space_group_name_H-M   'P 1'
#
loop_
_entity.id
_entity.type
_entity.pdbx_description
1 polymer ?
#
loop_
_entity_poly.entity_id
_entity_poly.type
_entity_poly.pdbx_seq_one_letter_code
_entity_poly.pdbx_strand_id
1 'polypeptide(L)'
;MLEITVYLRRWLPAILIMATIFVFSSIPSSELPDFARADLFIKKGGHMLGYGLLTLAYLRGLCAACPGGQDRERSDRLRPKRVKVSIVAAWLLAVLYASSDEFHQSFVAGR
;
A
#
# COMPACT_ATOMS: atom_id res chain seq x y z
N MET A 1 -16.39 3.25 20.89
CA MET A 1 -15.42 4.22 20.32
C MET A 1 -13.98 3.71 20.29
N LEU A 2 -13.50 2.98 21.32
CA LEU A 2 -12.10 2.52 21.39
C LEU A 2 -11.64 1.63 20.20
N GLU A 3 -12.48 0.70 19.74
CA GLU A 3 -12.16 -0.19 18.62
C GLU A 3 -11.91 0.57 17.30
N ILE A 4 -12.76 1.55 16.97
CA ILE A 4 -12.66 2.33 15.73
C ILE A 4 -11.34 3.09 15.69
N THR A 5 -10.92 3.72 16.80
CA THR A 5 -9.66 4.45 16.87
C THR A 5 -8.45 3.55 16.66
N VAL A 6 -8.49 2.32 17.16
CA VAL A 6 -7.42 1.33 16.98
C VAL A 6 -7.34 0.89 15.52
N TYR A 7 -8.47 0.60 14.87
CA TYR A 7 -8.51 0.28 13.45
C TYR A 7 -7.99 1.45 12.60
N LEU A 8 -8.49 2.67 12.82
CA LEU A 8 -8.05 3.85 12.07
C LEU A 8 -6.55 4.09 12.20
N ARG A 9 -5.97 4.01 13.41
CA ARG A 9 -4.53 4.20 13.61
C ARG A 9 -3.67 3.17 12.88
N ARG A 10 -4.18 1.96 12.66
CA ARG A 10 -3.46 0.88 11.96
C ARG A 10 -3.47 1.06 10.45
N TRP A 11 -4.57 1.58 9.92
CA TRP A 11 -4.75 1.83 8.49
C TRP A 11 -4.28 3.22 8.05
N LEU A 12 -4.11 4.16 8.99
CA LEU A 12 -3.63 5.52 8.72
C LEU A 12 -2.35 5.54 7.86
N PRO A 13 -1.30 4.73 8.13
CA PRO A 13 -0.12 4.71 7.26
C PRO A 13 -0.44 4.31 5.82
N ALA A 14 -1.33 3.33 5.61
CA ALA A 14 -1.72 2.90 4.27
C ALA A 14 -2.48 4.02 3.54
N ILE A 15 -3.40 4.68 4.23
CA ILE A 15 -4.16 5.83 3.68
C ILE A 15 -3.21 6.97 3.30
N LEU A 16 -2.25 7.31 4.16
CA LEU A 16 -1.27 8.37 3.89
C LEU A 16 -0.39 8.03 2.69
N ILE A 17 0.08 6.78 2.58
CA ILE A 17 0.87 6.33 1.43
C ILE A 17 0.03 6.35 0.15
N MET A 18 -1.21 5.88 0.16
CA MET A 18 -2.13 5.97 -0.98
C MET A 18 -2.35 7.44 -1.39
N ALA A 19 -2.61 8.33 -0.45
CA ALA A 19 -2.77 9.75 -0.76
C ALA A 19 -1.50 10.34 -1.38
N THR A 20 -0.33 9.96 -0.87
CA THR A 20 0.97 10.42 -1.38
C THR A 20 1.21 9.95 -2.81
N ILE A 21 0.99 8.65 -3.08
CA ILE A 21 1.13 8.08 -4.43
C ILE A 21 0.16 8.77 -5.38
N PHE A 22 -1.11 8.90 -4.99
CA PHE A 22 -2.14 9.54 -5.81
C PHE A 22 -1.76 10.98 -6.19
N VAL A 23 -1.37 11.80 -5.21
CA VAL A 23 -0.96 13.21 -5.46
C VAL A 23 0.19 13.29 -6.45
N PHE A 24 1.24 12.47 -6.28
CA PHE A 24 2.36 12.46 -7.23
C PHE A 24 1.95 11.90 -8.60
N SER A 25 1.07 10.90 -8.64
CA SER A 25 0.56 10.33 -9.87
C SER A 25 -0.35 11.28 -10.65
N SER A 26 -1.00 12.24 -9.99
CA SER A 26 -1.84 13.28 -10.61
C SER A 26 -1.04 14.41 -11.29
N ILE A 27 0.29 14.48 -11.13
CA ILE A 27 1.11 15.53 -11.74
C ILE A 27 1.30 15.24 -13.24
N PRO A 28 0.92 16.16 -14.15
CA PRO A 28 1.15 16.01 -15.59
C PRO A 28 2.63 15.92 -15.94
N SER A 29 2.96 15.18 -17.00
CA SER A 29 4.36 15.02 -17.42
C SER A 29 5.03 16.31 -17.87
N SER A 30 4.25 17.31 -18.31
CA SER A 30 4.73 18.65 -18.68
C SER A 30 5.29 19.46 -17.51
N GLU A 31 4.92 19.13 -16.27
CA GLU A 31 5.37 19.81 -15.06
C GLU A 31 6.56 19.09 -14.40
N LEU A 32 6.94 17.91 -14.89
CA LEU A 32 8.04 17.13 -14.34
C LEU A 32 9.37 17.52 -15.03
N PRO A 33 10.48 17.64 -14.29
CA PRO A 33 11.78 17.88 -14.90
C PRO A 33 12.17 16.70 -15.80
N ASP A 34 12.67 17.00 -17.00
CA ASP A 34 13.17 15.96 -17.91
C ASP A 34 14.57 15.51 -17.50
N PHE A 35 14.67 14.27 -17.03
CA PHE A 35 15.94 13.64 -16.63
C PHE A 35 16.47 12.64 -17.68
N ALA A 36 15.95 12.68 -18.92
CA ALA A 36 16.34 11.80 -20.03
C ALA A 36 16.34 10.31 -19.63
N ARG A 37 17.51 9.65 -19.61
CA ARG A 37 17.62 8.21 -19.27
C ARG A 37 17.32 7.88 -17.82
N ALA A 38 17.46 8.84 -16.90
CA ALA A 38 17.15 8.63 -15.50
C ALA A 38 15.65 8.75 -15.22
N ASP A 39 14.88 9.35 -16.13
CA ASP A 39 13.43 9.55 -15.97
C ASP A 39 12.70 8.21 -15.74
N LEU A 40 13.05 7.18 -16.52
CA LEU A 40 12.47 5.84 -16.37
C LEU A 40 12.82 5.19 -15.03
N PHE A 41 14.05 5.38 -14.55
CA PHE A 41 14.50 4.85 -13.26
C PHE A 41 13.86 5.60 -12.09
N ILE A 42 13.71 6.92 -12.19
CA ILE A 42 13.08 7.75 -11.16
C ILE A 42 11.60 7.42 -11.07
N LYS A 43 10.88 7.38 -12.21
CA LYS A 43 9.45 7.06 -12.26
C LYS A 43 9.18 5.63 -11.77
N LYS A 44 9.83 4.63 -12.37
CA LYS A 44 9.61 3.22 -11.98
C LYS A 44 10.14 2.91 -10.59
N GLY A 45 11.26 3.51 -10.18
CA GLY A 45 11.80 3.38 -8.83
C GLY A 45 10.86 3.99 -7.79
N GLY A 46 10.29 5.16 -8.09
CA GLY A 46 9.26 5.80 -7.26
C GLY A 46 8.03 4.91 -7.06
N HIS A 47 7.51 4.32 -8.13
CA HIS A 47 6.39 3.38 -8.05
C HIS A 47 6.74 2.11 -7.27
N MET A 48 7.90 1.51 -7.53
CA MET A 48 8.35 0.31 -6.80
C MET A 48 8.47 0.58 -5.29
N LEU A 49 9.04 1.73 -4.91
CA LEU A 49 9.14 2.14 -3.51
C LEU A 49 7.76 2.44 -2.92
N GLY A 50 6.92 3.20 -3.63
CA GLY A 50 5.57 3.55 -3.20
C GLY A 50 4.70 2.32 -2.95
N TYR A 51 4.59 1.43 -3.92
CA TYR A 51 3.79 0.20 -3.80
C TYR A 51 4.40 -0.81 -2.82
N GLY A 52 5.73 -0.86 -2.70
CA GLY A 52 6.41 -1.65 -1.67
C GLY A 52 6.05 -1.18 -0.26
N LEU A 53 6.14 0.13 0.01
CA LEU A 53 5.74 0.72 1.29
C LEU A 53 4.24 0.54 1.55
N LEU A 54 3.40 0.68 0.52
CA LEU A 54 1.96 0.44 0.64
C LEU A 54 1.65 -1.00 1.03
N THR A 55 2.35 -1.97 0.44
CA THR A 55 2.23 -3.39 0.80
C THR A 55 2.59 -3.63 2.26
N LEU A 56 3.67 -3.02 2.76
CA LEU A 56 4.05 -3.09 4.18
C LEU A 56 3.00 -2.45 5.10
N ALA A 57 2.39 -1.35 4.66
CA ALA A 57 1.32 -0.68 5.40
C ALA A 57 0.03 -1.52 5.44
N TYR A 58 -0.34 -2.19 4.34
CA TYR A 58 -1.43 -3.16 4.33
C TYR A 58 -1.14 -4.37 5.21
N LEU A 59 0.09 -4.91 5.16
CA LEU A 59 0.53 -5.98 6.06
C LEU A 59 0.37 -5.57 7.52
N ARG A 60 0.78 -4.35 7.89
CA ARG A 60 0.58 -3.81 9.24
C ARG A 60 -0.91 -3.76 9.62
N GLY A 61 -1.76 -3.27 8.73
CA GLY A 61 -3.21 -3.20 8.95
C GLY A 61 -3.86 -4.58 9.15
N LEU A 62 -3.47 -5.55 8.31
CA LEU A 62 -4.02 -6.91 8.30
C LEU A 62 -3.46 -7.80 9.43
N CYS A 63 -2.16 -7.74 9.71
CA CYS A 63 -1.53 -8.53 10.78
C CYS A 63 -1.99 -8.10 12.18
N ALA A 64 -2.38 -6.83 12.35
CA ALA A 64 -2.88 -6.32 13.63
C ALA A 64 -4.25 -6.92 14.03
N ALA A 65 -4.96 -7.59 13.12
CA ALA A 65 -6.14 -8.40 13.42
C ALA A 65 -5.82 -9.74 14.12
N CYS A 66 -4.53 -10.07 14.34
CA CYS A 66 -4.14 -11.21 15.17
C CYS A 66 -4.42 -10.90 16.65
N PRO A 67 -5.38 -11.59 17.30
CA PRO A 67 -5.73 -11.30 18.69
C PRO A 67 -4.63 -11.75 19.64
N GLY A 68 -4.19 -10.84 20.51
CA GLY A 68 -3.41 -11.16 21.70
C GLY A 68 -4.33 -11.21 22.92
N GLY A 69 -5.01 -12.33 23.13
CA GLY A 69 -5.89 -12.56 24.27
C GLY A 69 -6.51 -13.96 24.24
N GLN A 70 -6.52 -14.62 25.41
CA GLN A 70 -7.09 -15.92 25.85
C GLN A 70 -6.97 -17.17 24.92
N ASP A 71 -7.03 -17.02 23.60
CA ASP A 71 -6.90 -18.07 22.59
C ASP A 71 -5.46 -18.26 22.10
N ARG A 72 -4.45 -18.09 22.97
CA ARG A 72 -3.02 -18.10 22.57
C ARG A 72 -2.63 -19.39 21.84
N GLU A 73 -3.09 -20.54 22.31
CA GLU A 73 -2.72 -21.85 21.77
C GLU A 73 -3.35 -22.11 20.38
N ARG A 74 -4.62 -21.74 20.20
CA ARG A 74 -5.31 -21.79 18.91
C ARG A 74 -4.75 -20.75 17.93
N SER A 75 -4.42 -19.56 18.44
CA SER A 75 -3.76 -18.49 17.69
C SER A 75 -2.39 -18.95 17.20
N ASP A 76 -1.55 -19.56 18.05
CA ASP A 76 -0.20 -20.02 17.70
C ASP A 76 -0.21 -21.09 16.61
N ARG A 77 -1.18 -22.02 16.63
CA ARG A 77 -1.36 -23.01 15.56
C ARG A 77 -1.80 -22.38 14.22
N LEU A 78 -2.62 -21.33 14.27
CA LEU A 78 -3.15 -20.64 13.09
C LEU A 78 -2.25 -19.49 12.60
N ARG A 79 -1.31 -18.99 13.42
CA ARG A 79 -0.38 -17.89 13.12
C ARG A 79 0.29 -18.02 11.75
N PRO A 80 0.95 -19.14 11.39
CA PRO A 80 1.63 -19.23 10.10
C PRO A 80 0.66 -19.16 8.92
N LYS A 81 -0.55 -19.72 9.05
CA LYS A 81 -1.60 -19.62 8.03
C LYS A 81 -2.13 -18.18 7.91
N ARG A 82 -2.41 -17.52 9.05
CA ARG A 82 -2.88 -16.13 9.10
C ARG A 82 -1.86 -15.17 8.49
N VAL A 83 -0.59 -15.30 8.85
CA VAL A 83 0.49 -14.48 8.27
C VAL A 83 0.57 -14.68 6.76
N LYS A 84 0.54 -15.92 6.26
CA LYS A 84 0.51 -16.20 4.82
C LYS A 84 -0.69 -15.55 4.14
N VAL A 85 -1.89 -15.67 4.71
CA VAL A 85 -3.10 -15.03 4.18
C VAL A 85 -2.96 -13.50 4.18
N SER A 86 -2.43 -12.90 5.24
CA SER A 86 -2.19 -11.46 5.32
C SER A 86 -1.19 -10.98 4.26
N ILE A 87 -0.13 -11.75 3.99
CA ILE A 87 0.84 -11.46 2.92
C ILE A 87 0.17 -11.48 1.55
N VAL A 88 -0.57 -12.55 1.24
CA VAL A 88 -1.28 -12.67 -0.03
C VAL A 88 -2.30 -11.54 -0.18
N ALA A 89 -3.08 -11.26 0.85
CA ALA A 89 -4.07 -10.18 0.84
C ALA A 89 -3.42 -8.81 0.67
N ALA A 90 -2.33 -8.50 1.39
CA ALA A 90 -1.61 -7.24 1.25
C ALA A 90 -1.05 -7.05 -0.16
N TRP A 91 -0.50 -8.13 -0.74
CA TRP A 91 0.01 -8.12 -2.11
C TRP A 91 -1.12 -7.88 -3.12
N LEU A 92 -2.24 -8.60 -3.00
CA LEU A 92 -3.41 -8.40 -3.87
C LEU A 92 -3.99 -6.99 -3.79
N LEU A 93 -4.06 -6.42 -2.58
CA LEU A 93 -4.50 -5.03 -2.39
C LEU A 93 -3.53 -4.04 -3.04
N ALA A 94 -2.21 -4.27 -2.93
CA ALA A 94 -1.21 -3.41 -3.58
C ALA A 94 -1.29 -3.50 -5.11
N VAL A 95 -1.49 -4.70 -5.67
CA VAL A 95 -1.73 -4.89 -7.10
C VAL A 95 -2.99 -4.17 -7.54
N LEU A 96 -4.10 -4.32 -6.82
CA LEU A 96 -5.36 -3.65 -7.13
C LEU A 96 -5.20 -2.13 -7.12
N TYR A 97 -4.50 -1.59 -6.12
CA TYR A 97 -4.22 -0.17 -6.03
C TYR A 97 -3.32 0.31 -7.18
N ALA A 98 -2.25 -0.42 -7.50
CA ALA A 98 -1.37 -0.09 -8.62
C ALA A 98 -2.10 -0.10 -9.97
N SER A 99 -2.97 -1.08 -10.21
CA SER A 99 -3.82 -1.11 -11.40
C SER A 99 -4.79 0.09 -11.45
N SER A 100 -5.35 0.49 -10.30
CA SER A 100 -6.18 1.69 -10.21
C SER A 100 -5.40 2.98 -10.45
N ASP A 101 -4.15 3.07 -9.99
CA ASP A 101 -3.29 4.22 -10.20
C ASP A 101 -2.90 4.37 -11.68
N GLU A 102 -2.54 3.27 -12.34
CA GLU A 102 -2.24 3.25 -13.78
C GLU A 102 -3.48 3.68 -14.60
N PHE A 103 -4.66 3.17 -14.24
CA PHE A 103 -5.91 3.60 -14.85
C PHE A 103 -6.18 5.09 -14.61
N HIS A 104 -5.98 5.59 -13.39
CA HIS A 104 -6.10 7.02 -13.09
C HIS A 104 -5.12 7.87 -13.91
N GLN A 105 -3.87 7.43 -14.06
CA GLN A 105 -2.86 8.11 -14.85
C GLN A 105 -3.21 8.19 -16.33
N SER A 106 -4.02 7.27 -16.86
CA SER A 106 -4.52 7.37 -18.25
C SER A 106 -5.41 8.62 -18.49
N PHE A 107 -5.91 9.24 -17.42
CA PHE A 107 -6.64 10.51 -17.47
C PHE A 107 -5.77 11.74 -17.18
N VAL A 108 -4.51 11.54 -16.80
CA VAL A 108 -3.56 12.62 -16.51
C VAL A 108 -2.86 13.00 -17.81
N ALA A 109 -2.89 14.29 -18.16
CA ALA A 109 -2.35 14.78 -19.42
C ALA A 109 -0.85 14.43 -19.59
N GLY A 110 -0.52 13.87 -20.75
CA GLY A 110 0.85 13.57 -21.16
C GLY A 110 1.49 12.31 -20.53
N ARG A 111 0.70 11.44 -19.90
CA ARG A 111 1.12 10.10 -19.46
C ARG A 111 1.24 9.11 -20.61
#